data_AF-A0A4R4XPB5-F1
#
_entry.id   AF-A0A4R4XPB5-F1
#
_cell.length_a   1.000
_cell.length_b   1.000
_cell.length_c   1.000
_cell.angle_alpha   90.00
_cell.angle_beta   90.00
_cell.angle_gamma   90.00
#
_symmetry.space_group_name_H-M   'P 1'
#
loop_
_entity.id
_entity.type
_entity.pdbx_description
1 polymer ?
#
loop_
_entity_poly.entity_id
_entity_poly.type
_entity_poly.pdbx_seq_one_letter_code
_entity_poly.pdbx_strand_id
1 'polypeptide(L)'
;MIRNSRRMGALAVAGAVAIAPVISGCGAGEEPQSAAPTQLTDGVNVSVPLDKPAEPQIALRNVFVLGPRPGQPIAPGSSLALYGVMINQVKERQDRLVSVSSPLFDSPAKIDGGGLVLPAAAPDGMGSPVKLLGKPSKPSTPPAAPPAGNQTKRPGTTPSGQPQDGATPRGDATPQPTRGGATPEPTGAGATPEPTGAGATPQPNTGPAQQNAPQATTPSGEQPLVVLTGLKQELLASSRVPVQMQFEKAGAVQFQVPIVPQQGEYMTYPLAGPAGQAPGSPNPGGTQPSAPAQPGSPGHGSPQPGATQPPAGGGASPGGSGH
;
A
#
# COMPACT_ATOMS: atom_id res chain seq x y z
N MET A 1 52.52 54.63 39.53
CA MET A 1 52.87 54.53 40.96
C MET A 1 51.74 53.82 41.70
N ILE A 2 52.09 52.77 42.46
CA ILE A 2 51.58 52.42 43.82
C ILE A 2 50.06 52.15 43.94
N ARG A 3 49.62 50.88 43.92
CA ARG A 3 49.39 49.90 45.02
C ARG A 3 48.03 50.03 45.72
N ASN A 4 47.21 48.98 45.63
CA ASN A 4 46.48 48.31 46.72
C ASN A 4 45.39 47.39 46.14
N SER A 5 44.94 46.31 46.78
CA SER A 5 45.45 45.47 47.85
C SER A 5 44.50 44.27 47.95
N ARG A 6 45.03 43.14 48.38
CA ARG A 6 44.37 41.84 48.52
C ARG A 6 43.50 41.81 49.78
N ARG A 7 42.33 41.18 49.71
CA ARG A 7 41.72 40.36 50.77
C ARG A 7 40.89 39.28 50.06
N MET A 8 41.42 38.07 49.84
CA MET A 8 41.38 36.93 50.78
C MET A 8 40.09 36.85 51.59
N GLY A 9 39.18 35.99 51.13
CA GLY A 9 38.07 35.44 51.89
C GLY A 9 37.90 33.99 51.45
N ALA A 10 38.58 33.08 52.15
CA ALA A 10 38.39 31.64 52.04
C ALA A 10 37.08 31.29 52.77
N LEU A 11 36.12 30.69 52.05
CA LEU A 11 34.96 30.05 52.65
C LEU A 11 35.02 28.56 52.28
N ALA A 12 35.53 27.80 53.24
CA ALA A 12 35.41 26.36 53.27
C ALA A 12 33.96 26.02 53.63
N VAL A 13 33.23 25.39 52.70
CA VAL A 13 31.98 24.71 52.99
C VAL A 13 32.26 23.22 52.88
N ALA A 14 32.42 22.61 54.04
CA ALA A 14 32.44 21.18 54.24
C ALA A 14 31.02 20.60 54.15
N GLY A 15 30.90 19.42 53.55
CA GLY A 15 29.85 18.48 53.89
C GLY A 15 28.64 18.44 52.94
N ALA A 16 28.69 17.52 51.98
CA ALA A 16 27.63 16.54 51.76
C ALA A 16 28.14 15.53 50.71
N VAL A 17 28.54 14.35 51.17
CA VAL A 17 28.68 13.18 50.31
C VAL A 17 27.27 12.77 49.90
N ALA A 18 26.79 13.35 48.79
CA ALA A 18 25.63 12.83 48.10
C ALA A 18 26.11 11.60 47.32
N ILE A 19 25.75 10.42 47.81
CA ILE A 19 25.79 9.17 47.06
C ILE A 19 24.93 9.44 45.82
N ALA A 20 25.55 9.78 44.70
CA ALA A 20 24.85 9.93 43.44
C ALA A 20 24.44 8.52 43.01
N PRO A 21 23.14 8.18 42.96
CA PRO A 21 22.73 6.98 42.27
C PRO A 21 23.08 7.22 40.79
N VAL A 22 24.22 6.67 40.36
CA VAL A 22 24.49 6.34 38.97
C VAL A 22 23.54 5.20 38.61
N ILE A 23 22.24 5.48 38.63
CA ILE A 23 21.28 4.65 37.93
C ILE A 23 21.51 5.00 36.48
N SER A 24 22.21 4.08 35.82
CA SER A 24 22.21 3.83 34.39
C SER A 24 20.80 4.02 33.82
N GLY A 25 20.51 5.26 33.45
CA GLY A 25 19.35 5.64 32.67
C GLY A 25 19.69 5.74 31.18
N CYS A 26 20.69 5.00 30.69
CA CYS A 26 20.85 4.71 29.25
C CYS A 26 19.76 3.72 28.78
N GLY A 27 18.50 4.03 29.05
CA GLY A 27 17.35 3.35 28.43
C GLY A 27 16.83 4.10 27.21
N ALA A 28 17.21 5.38 27.06
CA ALA A 28 17.01 6.15 25.85
C ALA A 28 18.26 6.00 24.97
N GLY A 29 18.49 4.82 24.42
CA GLY A 29 19.34 4.71 23.24
C GLY A 29 18.74 5.58 22.13
N GLU A 30 19.56 6.05 21.18
CA GLU A 30 19.07 6.83 20.03
C GLU A 30 17.97 6.12 19.21
N GLU A 31 17.73 4.83 19.49
CA GLU A 31 16.65 4.01 18.96
C GLU A 31 15.82 3.38 20.10
N PRO A 32 14.84 4.10 20.69
CA PRO A 32 13.92 3.50 21.64
C PRO A 32 13.19 2.34 20.96
N GLN A 33 13.07 1.19 21.62
CA GLN A 33 12.22 0.09 21.11
C GLN A 33 10.75 0.55 20.95
N SER A 34 10.33 1.61 21.65
CA SER A 34 9.03 2.29 21.47
C SER A 34 8.95 3.16 20.21
N ALA A 35 10.09 3.55 19.63
CA ALA A 35 10.16 4.32 18.38
C ALA A 35 10.15 3.42 17.13
N ALA A 36 10.15 2.08 17.32
CA ALA A 36 9.82 1.12 16.27
C ALA A 36 8.36 0.65 16.44
N PRO A 37 7.36 1.49 16.11
CA PRO A 37 5.96 1.07 16.18
C PRO A 37 5.78 -0.15 15.28
N THR A 38 5.33 -1.26 15.87
CA THR A 38 4.79 -2.38 15.10
C THR A 38 3.70 -1.80 14.21
N GLN A 39 3.80 -1.96 12.89
CA GLN A 39 2.78 -1.44 11.99
C GLN A 39 1.46 -2.16 12.29
N LEU A 40 0.55 -1.48 12.98
CA LEU A 40 -0.80 -1.97 13.26
C LEU A 40 -1.72 -1.82 12.04
N THR A 41 -1.22 -1.25 10.94
CA THR A 41 -1.97 -1.06 9.70
C THR A 41 -1.50 -2.06 8.65
N ASP A 42 -2.44 -2.65 7.90
CA ASP A 42 -2.10 -3.59 6.83
C ASP A 42 -1.36 -2.92 5.65
N GLY A 43 -1.46 -1.58 5.50
CA GLY A 43 -0.81 -0.84 4.43
C GLY A 43 0.68 -0.54 4.67
N VAL A 44 1.37 -0.17 3.59
CA VAL A 44 2.81 0.13 3.60
C VAL A 44 3.09 1.63 3.76
N ASN A 45 4.16 1.94 4.50
CA ASN A 45 4.70 3.30 4.63
C ASN A 45 5.99 3.43 3.80
N VAL A 46 6.12 4.51 3.04
CA VAL A 46 7.29 4.77 2.18
C VAL A 46 7.68 6.24 2.26
N SER A 47 8.96 6.53 2.14
CA SER A 47 9.49 7.89 2.00
C SER A 47 10.12 8.06 0.63
N VAL A 48 9.90 9.22 0.01
CA VAL A 48 10.42 9.58 -1.31
C VAL A 48 11.31 10.81 -1.17
N PRO A 49 12.54 10.80 -1.70
CA PRO A 49 13.16 9.70 -2.44
C PRO A 49 13.67 8.59 -1.50
N LEU A 50 13.73 7.35 -2.00
CA LEU A 50 14.07 6.16 -1.20
C LEU A 50 15.55 6.12 -0.76
N ASP A 51 16.44 6.72 -1.53
CA ASP A 51 17.89 6.76 -1.30
C ASP A 51 18.30 7.77 -0.22
N LYS A 52 17.40 8.65 0.21
CA LYS A 52 17.66 9.69 1.23
C LYS A 52 16.57 9.72 2.31
N PRO A 53 16.45 8.67 3.13
CA PRO A 53 15.39 8.58 4.13
C PRO A 53 15.47 9.66 5.23
N ALA A 54 16.64 10.28 5.44
CA ALA A 54 16.83 11.39 6.38
C ALA A 54 16.25 12.72 5.87
N GLU A 55 15.99 12.85 4.56
CA GLU A 55 15.46 14.07 3.93
C GLU A 55 14.26 13.73 3.03
N PRO A 56 13.20 13.11 3.59
CA PRO A 56 12.06 12.69 2.80
C PRO A 56 11.29 13.91 2.29
N GLN A 57 11.09 14.00 0.97
CA GLN A 57 10.26 15.03 0.36
C GLN A 57 8.78 14.66 0.42
N ILE A 58 8.43 13.42 0.09
CA ILE A 58 7.05 12.91 0.17
C ILE A 58 7.02 11.72 1.13
N ALA A 59 6.11 11.75 2.11
CA ALA A 59 5.76 10.59 2.91
C ALA A 59 4.48 9.96 2.38
N LEU A 60 4.56 8.66 2.08
CA LEU A 60 3.44 7.79 1.78
C LEU A 60 3.10 7.00 3.05
N ARG A 61 1.84 7.04 3.45
CA ARG A 61 1.36 6.43 4.70
C ARG A 61 0.16 5.53 4.45
N ASN A 62 0.22 4.33 5.03
CA ASN A 62 -0.82 3.31 4.98
C ASN A 62 -1.32 3.06 3.54
N VAL A 63 -0.40 2.83 2.61
CA VAL A 63 -0.75 2.58 1.21
C VAL A 63 -1.14 1.11 1.03
N PHE A 64 -2.32 0.86 0.47
CA PHE A 64 -2.80 -0.50 0.20
C PHE A 64 -3.72 -0.53 -1.02
N VAL A 65 -3.85 -1.69 -1.64
CA VAL A 65 -4.85 -1.96 -2.68
C VAL A 65 -6.02 -2.68 -2.04
N LEU A 66 -7.24 -2.21 -2.25
CA LEU A 66 -8.43 -2.89 -1.74
C LEU A 66 -8.85 -4.01 -2.71
N GLY A 67 -8.82 -5.25 -2.22
CA GLY A 67 -9.33 -6.43 -2.91
C GLY A 67 -10.79 -6.73 -2.57
N PRO A 68 -11.35 -7.81 -3.13
CA PRO A 68 -12.69 -8.30 -2.80
C PRO A 68 -12.72 -8.90 -1.38
N ARG A 69 -13.83 -9.54 -1.04
CA ARG A 69 -13.98 -10.24 0.24
C ARG A 69 -12.94 -11.37 0.39
N PRO A 70 -12.56 -11.74 1.62
CA PRO A 70 -11.63 -12.83 1.89
C PRO A 70 -12.03 -14.12 1.17
N GLY A 71 -11.03 -14.86 0.68
CA GLY A 71 -11.23 -16.14 -0.02
C GLY A 71 -11.69 -16.01 -1.47
N GLN A 72 -11.97 -14.81 -1.97
CA GLN A 72 -12.29 -14.61 -3.38
C GLN A 72 -11.02 -14.25 -4.18
N PRO A 73 -10.73 -14.95 -5.29
CA PRO A 73 -9.69 -14.55 -6.21
C PRO A 73 -10.09 -13.26 -6.95
N ILE A 74 -9.09 -12.51 -7.40
CA ILE A 74 -9.24 -11.30 -8.21
C ILE A 74 -8.99 -11.70 -9.66
N ALA A 75 -10.05 -11.80 -10.45
CA ALA A 75 -9.96 -12.24 -11.84
C ALA A 75 -9.16 -11.25 -12.72
N PRO A 76 -8.51 -11.72 -13.80
CA PRO A 76 -7.99 -10.85 -14.84
C PRO A 76 -9.04 -9.87 -15.38
N GLY A 77 -8.60 -8.72 -15.88
CA GLY A 77 -9.44 -7.60 -16.32
C GLY A 77 -9.98 -6.73 -15.18
N SER A 78 -9.86 -7.17 -13.92
CA SER A 78 -10.37 -6.42 -12.76
C SER A 78 -9.71 -5.06 -12.61
N SER A 79 -10.44 -4.15 -11.96
CA SER A 79 -9.92 -2.85 -11.50
C SER A 79 -9.84 -2.85 -9.99
N LEU A 80 -8.75 -2.31 -9.42
CA LEU A 80 -8.53 -2.25 -7.98
C LEU A 80 -8.25 -0.81 -7.53
N ALA A 81 -8.84 -0.43 -6.40
CA ALA A 81 -8.70 0.90 -5.83
C ALA A 81 -7.42 0.96 -4.98
N LEU A 82 -6.63 2.03 -5.16
CA LEU A 82 -5.46 2.31 -4.34
C LEU A 82 -5.83 3.33 -3.26
N TYR A 83 -5.50 2.98 -2.02
CA TYR A 83 -5.77 3.78 -0.83
C TYR A 83 -4.48 4.16 -0.13
N GLY A 84 -4.56 5.23 0.67
CA GLY A 84 -3.45 5.73 1.47
C GLY A 84 -3.51 7.24 1.64
N VAL A 85 -2.48 7.77 2.28
CA VAL A 85 -2.28 9.20 2.50
C VAL A 85 -0.90 9.58 1.99
N MET A 86 -0.82 10.72 1.31
CA MET A 86 0.42 11.33 0.88
C MET A 86 0.63 12.67 1.58
N ILE A 87 1.86 12.95 1.96
CA ILE A 87 2.23 14.16 2.69
C ILE A 87 3.48 14.73 2.04
N ASN A 88 3.39 15.95 1.50
CA ASN A 88 4.56 16.67 1.03
C ASN A 88 5.19 17.44 2.20
N GLN A 89 6.45 17.15 2.48
CA GLN A 89 7.23 17.69 3.59
C GLN A 89 8.11 18.88 3.17
N VAL A 90 8.07 19.28 1.90
CA VAL A 90 8.87 20.38 1.39
C VAL A 90 8.14 21.71 1.59
N LYS A 91 8.79 22.63 2.32
CA LYS A 91 8.29 23.99 2.54
C LYS A 91 8.25 24.77 1.23
N GLU A 92 7.22 25.61 1.08
CA GLU A 92 7.05 26.55 -0.05
C GLU A 92 7.00 25.94 -1.46
N ARG A 93 7.10 24.61 -1.58
CA ARG A 93 7.09 23.90 -2.85
C ARG A 93 6.01 22.84 -2.88
N GLN A 94 4.94 23.11 -3.63
CA GLN A 94 3.95 22.10 -4.00
C GLN A 94 4.56 21.05 -4.94
N ASP A 95 4.06 19.82 -4.86
CA ASP A 95 4.33 18.73 -5.80
C ASP A 95 3.01 18.17 -6.36
N ARG A 96 3.09 17.24 -7.30
CA ARG A 96 1.95 16.59 -7.93
C ARG A 96 2.26 15.13 -8.22
N LEU A 97 1.36 14.23 -7.82
CA LEU A 97 1.36 12.84 -8.30
C LEU A 97 0.81 12.85 -9.72
N VAL A 98 1.64 12.51 -10.70
CA VAL A 98 1.30 12.59 -12.13
C VAL A 98 1.08 11.23 -12.77
N SER A 99 1.60 10.15 -12.19
CA SER A 99 1.39 8.79 -12.68
C SER A 99 1.48 7.77 -11.56
N VAL A 100 0.69 6.72 -11.67
CA VAL A 100 0.79 5.49 -10.87
C VAL A 100 0.70 4.33 -11.85
N SER A 101 1.60 3.37 -11.76
CA SER A 101 1.64 2.23 -12.67
C SER A 101 2.02 0.95 -11.94
N SER A 102 1.71 -0.19 -12.55
CA SER A 102 2.15 -1.49 -12.09
C SER A 102 2.30 -2.42 -13.29
N PRO A 103 3.36 -3.26 -13.34
CA PRO A 103 3.53 -4.21 -14.43
C PRO A 103 2.40 -5.25 -14.52
N LEU A 104 1.67 -5.47 -13.42
CA LEU A 104 0.54 -6.41 -13.35
C LEU A 104 -0.74 -5.88 -14.03
N PHE A 105 -0.75 -4.62 -14.48
CA PHE A 105 -1.91 -3.98 -15.08
C PHE A 105 -1.61 -3.51 -16.50
N ASP A 106 -2.65 -3.46 -17.34
CA ASP A 106 -2.53 -3.13 -18.78
C ASP A 106 -2.22 -1.66 -19.05
N SER A 107 -2.49 -0.78 -18.10
CA SER A 107 -2.33 0.67 -18.27
C SER A 107 -1.92 1.33 -16.96
N PRO A 108 -1.35 2.55 -17.02
CA PRO A 108 -1.25 3.41 -15.85
C PRO A 108 -2.61 3.57 -15.17
N ALA A 109 -2.60 3.71 -13.86
CA ALA A 109 -3.78 3.93 -13.06
C ALA A 109 -4.53 5.17 -13.55
N LYS A 110 -5.85 5.11 -13.47
CA LYS A 110 -6.70 6.29 -13.62
C LYS A 110 -6.56 7.13 -12.35
N ILE A 111 -6.00 8.32 -12.51
CA ILE A 111 -5.96 9.33 -11.45
C ILE A 111 -7.05 10.35 -11.74
N ASP A 112 -7.94 10.54 -10.79
CA ASP A 112 -8.99 11.55 -10.86
C ASP A 112 -8.38 12.94 -11.12
N GLY A 113 -8.99 13.71 -12.03
CA GLY A 113 -8.42 14.99 -12.50
C GLY A 113 -7.10 14.89 -13.28
N GLY A 114 -6.60 13.68 -13.59
CA GLY A 114 -5.35 13.46 -14.32
C GLY A 114 -4.08 13.68 -13.48
N GLY A 115 -4.21 13.84 -12.17
CA GLY A 115 -3.09 13.99 -11.24
C GLY A 115 -3.53 14.62 -9.94
N LEU A 116 -2.85 14.28 -8.84
CA LEU A 116 -3.23 14.69 -7.49
C LEU A 116 -2.22 15.68 -6.93
N VAL A 117 -2.68 16.87 -6.60
CA VAL A 117 -1.84 17.97 -6.12
C VAL A 117 -1.51 17.78 -4.63
N LEU A 118 -0.23 17.91 -4.27
CA LEU A 118 0.27 17.83 -2.90
C LEU A 118 0.72 19.22 -2.43
N PRO A 119 -0.06 19.91 -1.57
CA PRO A 119 0.30 21.23 -1.06
C PRO A 119 1.70 21.27 -0.45
N ALA A 120 2.36 22.42 -0.51
CA ALA A 120 3.61 22.63 0.20
C ALA A 120 3.41 22.41 1.71
N ALA A 121 4.48 22.01 2.40
CA ALA A 121 4.46 21.97 3.86
C ALA A 121 4.29 23.38 4.44
N ALA A 122 3.62 23.45 5.58
CA ALA A 122 3.48 24.69 6.35
C ALA A 122 4.86 25.21 6.81
N PRO A 123 4.98 26.49 7.23
CA PRO A 123 6.26 27.08 7.63
C PRO A 123 6.98 26.34 8.77
N ASP A 124 6.23 25.64 9.62
CA ASP A 124 6.74 24.76 10.69
C ASP A 124 7.31 23.43 10.17
N GLY A 125 7.14 23.13 8.87
CA GLY A 125 7.57 21.89 8.23
C GLY A 125 6.51 20.79 8.22
N MET A 126 5.33 21.02 8.81
CA MET A 126 4.25 20.04 8.79
C MET A 126 3.57 20.02 7.41
N GLY A 127 3.65 18.87 6.75
CA GLY A 127 2.93 18.63 5.51
C GLY A 127 1.44 18.42 5.74
N SER A 128 0.61 18.84 4.78
CA SER A 128 -0.82 18.56 4.80
C SER A 128 -1.12 17.17 4.21
N PRO A 129 -1.97 16.35 4.85
CA PRO A 129 -2.32 15.04 4.33
C PRO A 129 -3.27 15.14 3.13
N VAL A 130 -2.91 14.45 2.05
CA VAL A 130 -3.75 14.26 0.87
C VAL A 130 -4.17 12.79 0.81
N LYS A 131 -5.46 12.52 0.98
CA LYS A 131 -6.02 11.15 0.94
C LYS A 131 -6.23 10.72 -0.52
N LEU A 132 -6.03 9.42 -0.79
CA LEU A 132 -6.40 8.80 -2.07
C LEU A 132 -7.89 8.41 -2.15
N LEU A 133 -8.66 8.71 -1.10
CA LEU A 133 -10.11 8.63 -1.05
C LEU A 133 -10.65 10.06 -0.91
N GLY A 134 -11.58 10.46 -1.76
CA GLY A 134 -12.13 11.81 -1.71
C GLY A 134 -13.21 12.05 -2.76
N LYS A 135 -13.63 13.31 -2.90
CA LYS A 135 -14.60 13.70 -3.92
C LYS A 135 -13.91 13.83 -5.28
N PRO A 136 -14.57 13.48 -6.40
CA PRO A 136 -14.02 13.72 -7.73
C PRO A 136 -13.70 15.21 -7.92
N SER A 137 -12.47 15.45 -8.35
CA SER A 137 -11.96 16.72 -8.80
C SER A 137 -12.54 17.01 -10.17
N LYS A 138 -12.95 18.26 -10.42
CA LYS A 138 -13.21 18.68 -11.80
C LYS A 138 -11.89 18.54 -12.58
N PRO A 139 -11.91 18.02 -13.83
CA PRO A 139 -10.71 17.93 -14.65
C PRO A 139 -10.03 19.30 -14.70
N SER A 140 -8.82 19.39 -14.16
CA SER A 140 -8.01 20.59 -14.31
C SER A 140 -7.55 20.66 -15.77
N THR A 141 -7.96 21.70 -16.49
CA THR A 141 -7.43 22.00 -17.83
C THR A 141 -5.89 21.97 -17.74
N PRO A 142 -5.20 21.16 -18.56
CA PRO A 142 -3.75 21.14 -18.56
C PRO A 142 -3.21 22.58 -18.70
N PRO A 143 -2.14 22.95 -17.98
CA PRO A 143 -1.50 24.24 -18.19
C PRO A 143 -1.21 24.39 -19.67
N ALA A 144 -1.74 25.44 -20.30
CA ALA A 144 -1.50 25.71 -21.71
C ALA A 144 0.01 25.70 -21.93
N ALA A 145 0.46 24.89 -22.90
CA ALA A 145 1.86 24.88 -23.31
C ALA A 145 2.30 26.33 -23.54
N PRO A 146 3.49 26.75 -23.06
CA PRO A 146 3.97 28.09 -23.31
C PRO A 146 3.94 28.36 -24.82
N PRO A 147 3.46 29.53 -25.26
CA PRO A 147 3.31 29.82 -26.67
C PRO A 147 4.66 29.62 -27.35
N ALA A 148 4.68 28.78 -28.38
CA ALA A 148 5.84 28.58 -29.23
C ALA A 148 6.30 29.96 -29.71
N GLY A 149 7.43 30.43 -29.18
CA GLY A 149 8.04 31.69 -29.60
C GLY A 149 8.27 31.66 -31.10
N ASN A 150 7.73 32.65 -31.79
CA ASN A 150 7.93 32.87 -33.23
C ASN A 150 9.42 32.79 -33.58
N GLN A 151 9.85 31.71 -34.22
CA GLN A 151 11.15 31.65 -34.85
C GLN A 151 11.17 32.62 -36.03
N THR A 152 11.86 33.74 -35.84
CA THR A 152 12.24 34.66 -36.90
C THR A 152 13.08 33.90 -37.92
N LYS A 153 12.55 33.78 -39.15
CA LYS A 153 13.26 33.27 -40.33
C LYS A 153 14.63 33.95 -40.48
N ARG A 154 15.71 33.18 -40.45
CA ARG A 154 17.01 33.57 -41.01
C ARG A 154 17.22 32.83 -42.32
N PRO A 155 17.55 33.50 -43.44
CA PRO A 155 17.79 32.84 -44.72
C PRO A 155 19.23 32.29 -44.82
N GLY A 156 19.34 31.03 -45.25
CA GLY A 156 20.30 30.52 -46.23
C GLY A 156 21.78 30.44 -45.86
N THR A 157 22.31 29.21 -45.80
CA THR A 157 23.50 28.78 -46.55
C THR A 157 23.59 27.25 -46.56
N THR A 158 23.50 26.64 -47.74
CA THR A 158 23.98 25.29 -48.09
C THR A 158 25.49 25.21 -47.84
N PRO A 159 26.07 24.02 -47.53
CA PRO A 159 26.58 23.19 -48.63
C PRO A 159 26.50 21.67 -48.41
N SER A 160 26.65 21.00 -49.56
CA SER A 160 26.73 19.57 -49.88
C SER A 160 27.79 18.75 -49.12
N GLY A 161 27.55 17.44 -49.00
CA GLY A 161 28.53 16.40 -48.64
C GLY A 161 27.82 15.08 -48.35
N GLN A 162 27.46 14.31 -49.39
CA GLN A 162 28.11 13.06 -49.82
C GLN A 162 27.85 11.84 -48.90
N PRO A 163 27.29 10.73 -49.43
CA PRO A 163 27.09 9.49 -48.70
C PRO A 163 28.37 8.65 -48.70
N GLN A 164 28.72 8.06 -47.56
CA GLN A 164 29.69 6.96 -47.50
C GLN A 164 29.09 5.78 -46.74
N ASP A 165 29.01 4.69 -47.49
CA ASP A 165 28.72 3.33 -47.09
C ASP A 165 29.81 2.75 -46.17
N GLY A 166 29.40 1.81 -45.32
CA GLY A 166 30.16 0.59 -45.06
C GLY A 166 31.10 0.58 -43.85
N ALA A 167 30.68 -0.11 -42.78
CA ALA A 167 31.56 -1.01 -42.04
C ALA A 167 30.74 -2.01 -41.19
N THR A 168 31.14 -3.27 -41.31
CA THR A 168 30.63 -4.50 -40.70
C THR A 168 30.92 -4.63 -39.20
N PRO A 169 30.21 -5.53 -38.49
CA PRO A 169 30.39 -5.80 -37.06
C PRO A 169 31.47 -6.87 -36.81
N ARG A 170 32.34 -6.65 -35.83
CA ARG A 170 33.19 -7.69 -35.22
C ARG A 170 33.63 -7.25 -33.83
N GLY A 171 33.45 -8.11 -32.83
CA GLY A 171 34.00 -7.86 -31.50
C GLY A 171 33.34 -8.68 -30.39
N ASP A 172 33.56 -9.99 -30.44
CA ASP A 172 33.46 -10.87 -29.28
C ASP A 172 34.30 -10.35 -28.11
N ALA A 173 33.71 -10.28 -26.91
CA ALA A 173 34.46 -10.25 -25.66
C ALA A 173 33.59 -10.75 -24.50
N THR A 174 33.70 -12.06 -24.24
CA THR A 174 33.31 -12.71 -22.99
C THR A 174 34.48 -12.62 -22.00
N PRO A 175 34.28 -12.15 -20.75
CA PRO A 175 35.11 -12.59 -19.64
C PRO A 175 34.28 -13.30 -18.55
N GLN A 176 34.46 -14.62 -18.52
CA GLN A 176 34.76 -15.48 -17.36
C GLN A 176 34.25 -15.09 -15.95
N PRO A 177 33.49 -15.97 -15.26
CA PRO A 177 33.10 -15.80 -13.87
C PRO A 177 34.25 -16.11 -12.91
N THR A 178 34.49 -15.20 -11.96
CA THR A 178 35.44 -15.37 -10.86
C THR A 178 34.81 -16.24 -9.77
N ARG A 179 35.39 -17.43 -9.56
CA ARG A 179 35.13 -18.34 -8.45
C ARG A 179 36.08 -17.96 -7.30
N GLY A 180 35.56 -17.71 -6.10
CA GLY A 180 36.39 -17.66 -4.88
C GLY A 180 35.86 -16.69 -3.82
N GLY A 181 35.25 -17.23 -2.76
CA GLY A 181 34.91 -16.48 -1.55
C GLY A 181 34.24 -17.41 -0.55
N ALA A 182 34.91 -17.66 0.57
CA ALA A 182 34.66 -18.75 1.50
C ALA A 182 33.36 -18.62 2.32
N THR A 183 32.75 -19.77 2.58
CA THR A 183 31.72 -19.98 3.60
C THR A 183 32.37 -20.03 4.99
N PRO A 184 32.01 -19.15 5.94
CA PRO A 184 32.33 -19.39 7.33
C PRO A 184 31.33 -20.39 7.94
N GLU A 185 31.90 -21.43 8.52
CA GLU A 185 31.31 -22.47 9.34
C GLU A 185 30.81 -21.88 10.68
N PRO A 186 29.54 -22.06 11.09
CA PRO A 186 29.12 -21.72 12.44
C PRO A 186 29.38 -22.91 13.38
N THR A 187 30.53 -22.88 14.05
CA THR A 187 30.77 -23.64 15.28
C THR A 187 30.15 -22.87 16.46
N GLY A 188 29.28 -23.50 17.24
CA GLY A 188 28.79 -22.89 18.47
C GLY A 188 27.56 -23.54 19.07
N ALA A 189 27.74 -24.75 19.60
CA ALA A 189 26.82 -25.31 20.59
C ALA A 189 26.86 -24.46 21.87
N GLY A 190 25.80 -23.70 22.12
CA GLY A 190 25.56 -22.98 23.37
C GLY A 190 24.35 -23.57 24.06
N ALA A 191 24.56 -24.09 25.27
CA ALA A 191 23.56 -24.77 26.08
C ALA A 191 22.40 -23.85 26.48
N THR A 192 21.18 -24.37 26.34
CA THR A 192 19.95 -23.84 26.91
C THR A 192 19.91 -24.20 28.40
N PRO A 193 19.81 -23.25 29.35
CA PRO A 193 19.42 -23.57 30.71
C PRO A 193 17.90 -23.72 30.79
N GLU A 194 17.45 -24.86 31.31
CA GLU A 194 16.08 -25.07 31.80
C GLU A 194 15.81 -24.17 33.01
N PRO A 195 14.67 -23.46 33.06
CA PRO A 195 14.07 -23.07 34.31
C PRO A 195 12.99 -24.09 34.70
N THR A 196 13.32 -24.95 35.66
CA THR A 196 12.34 -25.67 36.48
C THR A 196 11.58 -24.65 37.34
N GLY A 197 10.30 -24.45 37.06
CA GLY A 197 9.43 -23.57 37.85
C GLY A 197 7.99 -24.08 37.80
N ALA A 198 7.62 -24.86 38.81
CA ALA A 198 6.27 -25.39 39.00
C ALA A 198 5.28 -24.29 39.42
N GLY A 199 4.07 -24.37 38.89
CA GLY A 199 2.84 -23.97 39.58
C GLY A 199 2.42 -22.50 39.48
N ALA A 200 1.63 -22.17 38.46
CA ALA A 200 0.52 -21.22 38.58
C ALA A 200 -0.52 -21.47 37.48
N THR A 201 -1.68 -21.96 37.88
CA THR A 201 -2.91 -22.01 37.07
C THR A 201 -3.31 -20.61 36.59
N PRO A 202 -3.59 -20.38 35.28
CA PRO A 202 -4.16 -19.12 34.83
C PRO A 202 -5.63 -19.04 35.24
N GLN A 203 -5.91 -18.11 36.15
CA GLN A 203 -7.25 -17.61 36.45
C GLN A 203 -7.79 -16.85 35.22
N PRO A 204 -9.04 -17.06 34.77
CA PRO A 204 -9.60 -16.32 33.64
C PRO A 204 -9.83 -14.87 34.06
N ASN A 205 -8.89 -14.00 33.72
CA ASN A 205 -9.01 -12.58 33.94
C ASN A 205 -9.93 -12.01 32.85
N THR A 206 -11.10 -11.54 33.26
CA THR A 206 -12.03 -10.75 32.45
C THR A 206 -11.27 -9.57 31.86
N GLY A 207 -11.07 -9.60 30.53
CA GLY A 207 -10.33 -8.57 29.81
C GLY A 207 -10.96 -7.19 29.98
N PRO A 208 -10.15 -6.11 29.96
CA PRO A 208 -10.69 -4.77 29.85
C PRO A 208 -11.45 -4.67 28.53
N ALA A 209 -12.65 -4.09 28.62
CA ALA A 209 -13.54 -3.84 27.50
C ALA A 209 -12.78 -3.34 26.27
N GLN A 210 -13.06 -3.94 25.11
CA GLN A 210 -12.78 -3.34 23.81
C GLN A 210 -13.29 -1.90 23.86
N GLN A 211 -12.37 -0.95 24.04
CA GLN A 211 -12.65 0.44 23.74
C GLN A 211 -13.07 0.46 22.28
N ASN A 212 -14.34 0.85 22.06
CA ASN A 212 -14.91 1.14 20.76
C ASN A 212 -13.90 1.98 19.96
N ALA A 213 -13.13 1.32 19.10
CA ALA A 213 -12.41 2.02 18.05
C ALA A 213 -13.48 2.72 17.21
N PRO A 214 -13.36 4.03 16.96
CA PRO A 214 -14.35 4.76 16.18
C PRO A 214 -14.50 4.08 14.82
N GLN A 215 -15.70 3.56 14.55
CA GLN A 215 -16.04 3.00 13.23
C GLN A 215 -15.83 4.11 12.19
N ALA A 216 -14.87 3.91 11.29
CA ALA A 216 -14.63 4.81 10.18
C ALA A 216 -15.81 4.70 9.20
N THR A 217 -16.86 5.48 9.43
CA THR A 217 -17.90 5.72 8.44
C THR A 217 -17.29 6.57 7.33
N THR A 218 -17.13 6.00 6.15
CA THR A 218 -16.80 6.79 4.95
C THR A 218 -17.94 7.78 4.68
N PRO A 219 -17.67 9.08 4.60
CA PRO A 219 -18.67 10.07 4.25
C PRO A 219 -19.31 9.74 2.90
N SER A 220 -20.63 9.81 2.79
CA SER A 220 -21.33 9.53 1.54
C SER A 220 -20.83 10.45 0.42
N GLY A 221 -20.39 9.86 -0.70
CA GLY A 221 -19.91 10.59 -1.88
C GLY A 221 -18.40 10.68 -2.04
N GLU A 222 -17.62 10.06 -1.15
CA GLU A 222 -16.19 9.83 -1.42
C GLU A 222 -15.99 8.59 -2.32
N GLN A 223 -15.00 8.66 -3.20
CA GLN A 223 -14.61 7.61 -4.12
C GLN A 223 -13.08 7.46 -4.17
N PRO A 224 -12.55 6.32 -4.65
CA PRO A 224 -11.12 6.19 -4.89
C PRO A 224 -10.66 7.20 -5.96
N LEU A 225 -9.62 7.97 -5.66
CA LEU A 225 -9.03 8.92 -6.59
C LEU A 225 -7.98 8.26 -7.51
N VAL A 226 -7.51 7.06 -7.15
CA VAL A 226 -6.53 6.30 -7.92
C VAL A 226 -7.04 4.87 -8.11
N VAL A 227 -7.23 4.46 -9.37
CA VAL A 227 -7.73 3.13 -9.73
C VAL A 227 -6.79 2.46 -10.72
N LEU A 228 -6.23 1.31 -10.33
CA LEU A 228 -5.45 0.42 -11.20
C LEU A 228 -6.43 -0.40 -12.06
N THR A 229 -6.29 -0.38 -13.38
CA THR A 229 -7.26 -0.99 -14.31
C THR A 229 -6.64 -2.05 -15.21
N GLY A 230 -7.39 -3.10 -15.50
CA GLY A 230 -6.97 -4.14 -16.45
C GLY A 230 -5.91 -5.05 -15.85
N LEU A 231 -6.23 -5.71 -14.75
CA LEU A 231 -5.34 -6.70 -14.13
C LEU A 231 -5.02 -7.84 -15.13
N LYS A 232 -3.74 -8.13 -15.38
CA LYS A 232 -3.33 -9.10 -16.42
C LYS A 232 -3.49 -10.56 -16.02
N GLN A 233 -3.43 -10.85 -14.74
CA GLN A 233 -3.40 -12.20 -14.19
C GLN A 233 -4.24 -12.29 -12.93
N GLU A 234 -4.69 -13.49 -12.57
CA GLU A 234 -5.41 -13.70 -11.33
C GLU A 234 -4.51 -13.37 -10.12
N LEU A 235 -5.08 -12.67 -9.13
CA LEU A 235 -4.40 -12.39 -7.87
C LEU A 235 -5.20 -12.93 -6.68
N LEU A 236 -4.49 -13.39 -5.66
CA LEU A 236 -5.09 -13.75 -4.38
C LEU A 236 -5.06 -12.56 -3.42
N ALA A 237 -6.07 -12.48 -2.54
CA ALA A 237 -6.01 -11.58 -1.39
C ALA A 237 -4.72 -11.81 -0.59
N SER A 238 -4.19 -10.76 0.04
CA SER A 238 -2.91 -10.76 0.77
C SER A 238 -1.65 -10.87 -0.12
N SER A 239 -1.79 -10.99 -1.44
CA SER A 239 -0.66 -10.79 -2.38
C SER A 239 -0.14 -9.36 -2.31
N ARG A 240 1.08 -9.12 -2.82
CA ARG A 240 1.65 -7.78 -2.99
C ARG A 240 1.74 -7.39 -4.46
N VAL A 241 1.39 -6.16 -4.76
CA VAL A 241 1.45 -5.56 -6.11
C VAL A 241 2.64 -4.61 -6.17
N PRO A 242 3.57 -4.77 -7.13
CA PRO A 242 4.60 -3.76 -7.38
C PRO A 242 3.95 -2.53 -7.97
N VAL A 243 4.06 -1.40 -7.28
CA VAL A 243 3.52 -0.11 -7.71
C VAL A 243 4.67 0.86 -7.89
N GLN A 244 4.64 1.60 -9.00
CA GLN A 244 5.49 2.76 -9.24
C GLN A 244 4.63 4.02 -9.18
N MET A 245 5.04 5.01 -8.39
CA MET A 245 4.44 6.34 -8.35
C MET A 245 5.44 7.34 -8.90
N GLN A 246 4.96 8.26 -9.74
CA GLN A 246 5.74 9.36 -10.29
C GLN A 246 5.20 10.69 -9.76
N PHE A 247 6.08 11.43 -9.10
CA PHE A 247 5.86 12.82 -8.71
C PHE A 247 6.53 13.75 -9.71
N GLU A 248 5.96 14.93 -9.90
CA GLU A 248 6.48 15.94 -10.82
C GLU A 248 7.86 16.44 -10.38
N LYS A 249 8.08 16.62 -9.07
CA LYS A 249 9.32 17.19 -8.52
C LYS A 249 10.12 16.21 -7.66
N ALA A 250 9.46 15.40 -6.84
CA ALA A 250 10.13 14.41 -5.98
C ALA A 250 10.64 13.17 -6.73
N GLY A 251 10.30 13.00 -8.02
CA GLY A 251 10.76 11.91 -8.86
C GLY A 251 9.90 10.64 -8.75
N ALA A 252 10.49 9.49 -9.08
CA ALA A 252 9.80 8.20 -9.10
C ALA A 252 10.11 7.38 -7.85
N VAL A 253 9.14 6.59 -7.39
CA VAL A 253 9.35 5.57 -6.36
C VAL A 253 8.66 4.27 -6.75
N GLN A 254 9.33 3.14 -6.55
CA GLN A 254 8.74 1.81 -6.73
C GLN A 254 8.75 1.05 -5.41
N PHE A 255 7.62 0.42 -5.06
CA PHE A 255 7.46 -0.31 -3.81
C PHE A 255 6.36 -1.37 -3.91
N GLN A 256 6.33 -2.29 -2.95
CA GLN A 256 5.37 -3.37 -2.89
C GLN A 256 4.17 -3.00 -2.03
N VAL A 257 2.97 -2.99 -2.63
CA VAL A 257 1.72 -2.62 -1.98
C VAL A 257 0.89 -3.86 -1.67
N PRO A 258 0.48 -4.09 -0.41
CA PRO A 258 -0.35 -5.25 -0.07
C PRO A 258 -1.78 -5.10 -0.61
N ILE A 259 -2.37 -6.22 -0.99
CA ILE A 259 -3.79 -6.34 -1.29
C ILE A 259 -4.52 -6.69 0.00
N VAL A 260 -5.28 -5.74 0.51
CA VAL A 260 -6.08 -5.90 1.72
C VAL A 260 -7.47 -6.39 1.31
N PRO A 261 -7.95 -7.53 1.82
CA PRO A 261 -9.31 -7.96 1.54
C PRO A 261 -10.30 -6.98 2.17
N GLN A 262 -11.44 -6.78 1.51
CA GLN A 262 -12.53 -6.01 2.09
C GLN A 262 -13.08 -6.81 3.28
N GLN A 263 -12.70 -6.46 4.51
CA GLN A 263 -13.18 -7.04 5.76
C GLN A 263 -12.91 -6.08 6.94
N GLY A 264 -13.57 -6.31 8.09
CA GLY A 264 -13.33 -5.51 9.30
C GLY A 264 -13.48 -4.02 9.04
N GLU A 265 -12.45 -3.24 9.34
CA GLU A 265 -12.42 -1.78 9.13
C GLU A 265 -12.43 -1.35 7.65
N TYR A 266 -12.11 -2.25 6.73
CA TYR A 266 -12.09 -1.98 5.28
C TYR A 266 -13.44 -2.21 4.59
N MET A 267 -14.45 -2.72 5.31
CA MET A 267 -15.81 -2.95 4.77
C MET A 267 -16.49 -1.68 4.24
N THR A 268 -16.16 -0.52 4.82
CA THR A 268 -16.75 0.77 4.45
C THR A 268 -16.03 1.43 3.28
N TYR A 269 -14.89 0.89 2.85
CA TYR A 269 -14.14 1.45 1.74
C TYR A 269 -14.82 1.06 0.42
N PRO A 270 -15.06 2.01 -0.50
CA PRO A 270 -15.66 1.71 -1.78
C PRO A 270 -14.73 0.82 -2.62
N LEU A 271 -15.30 -0.16 -3.31
CA LEU A 271 -14.53 -0.89 -4.33
C LEU A 271 -14.30 0.03 -5.55
N ALA A 272 -13.32 -0.30 -6.38
CA ALA A 272 -13.20 0.33 -7.69
C ALA A 272 -14.48 0.04 -8.49
N GLY A 273 -15.24 1.08 -8.83
CA GLY A 273 -16.37 0.94 -9.72
C GLY A 273 -15.91 0.49 -11.11
N PRO A 274 -16.77 -0.18 -11.91
CA PRO A 274 -16.46 -0.44 -13.30
C PRO A 274 -16.14 0.90 -13.98
N ALA A 275 -15.00 0.95 -14.66
CA ALA A 275 -14.48 2.12 -15.34
C ALA A 275 -15.55 2.76 -16.24
N GLY A 276 -16.24 3.80 -15.76
CA GLY A 276 -17.26 4.52 -16.54
C GLY A 276 -18.61 4.74 -15.86
N GLN A 277 -18.88 4.18 -14.67
CA GLN A 277 -20.09 4.55 -13.92
C GLN A 277 -19.85 5.79 -13.07
N ALA A 278 -20.54 6.88 -13.43
CA ALA A 278 -20.66 8.05 -12.58
C ALA A 278 -21.23 7.64 -11.20
N PRO A 279 -20.73 8.21 -10.08
CA PRO A 279 -21.26 7.93 -8.76
C PRO A 279 -22.74 8.32 -8.69
N GLY A 280 -23.63 7.35 -8.54
CA GLY A 280 -25.07 7.61 -8.41
C GLY A 280 -25.99 6.72 -9.25
N SER A 281 -25.48 5.90 -10.17
CA SER A 281 -26.32 4.89 -10.81
C SER A 281 -26.53 3.72 -9.84
N PRO A 282 -27.77 3.42 -9.42
CA PRO A 282 -28.04 2.28 -8.55
C PRO A 282 -27.49 1.02 -9.23
N ASN A 283 -26.73 0.25 -8.45
CA ASN A 283 -26.32 -1.10 -8.79
C ASN A 283 -27.58 -1.84 -9.28
N PRO A 284 -27.66 -2.33 -10.54
CA PRO A 284 -28.73 -3.23 -10.92
C PRO A 284 -28.47 -4.49 -10.11
N GLY A 285 -29.22 -4.64 -9.01
CA GLY A 285 -29.27 -5.88 -8.26
C GLY A 285 -29.42 -7.01 -9.26
N GLY A 286 -28.59 -8.04 -9.10
CA GLY A 286 -28.67 -9.24 -9.92
C GLY A 286 -30.13 -9.69 -9.95
N THR A 287 -30.76 -9.53 -11.12
CA THR A 287 -32.04 -10.16 -11.40
C THR A 287 -31.76 -11.65 -11.38
N GLN A 288 -32.09 -12.28 -10.26
CA GLN A 288 -32.39 -13.70 -10.17
C GLN A 288 -33.30 -14.04 -11.37
N PRO A 289 -32.90 -14.98 -12.25
CA PRO A 289 -33.75 -15.37 -13.35
C PRO A 289 -35.03 -16.01 -12.79
N SER A 290 -36.13 -15.27 -12.86
CA SER A 290 -37.46 -15.84 -12.69
C SER A 290 -37.66 -16.87 -13.81
N ALA A 291 -37.88 -18.12 -13.42
CA ALA A 291 -38.24 -19.20 -14.32
C ALA A 291 -39.39 -18.76 -15.26
N PRO A 292 -39.39 -19.15 -16.55
CA PRO A 292 -40.47 -18.80 -17.46
C PRO A 292 -41.77 -19.45 -16.99
N ALA A 293 -42.79 -18.62 -16.76
CA ALA A 293 -44.16 -19.07 -16.57
C ALA A 293 -44.67 -19.71 -17.87
N GLN A 294 -45.04 -20.99 -17.78
CA GLN A 294 -45.63 -21.78 -18.85
C GLN A 294 -47.07 -21.31 -19.13
N PRO A 295 -47.43 -20.89 -20.36
CA PRO A 295 -48.80 -20.52 -20.72
C PRO A 295 -49.72 -21.75 -20.75
N GLY A 296 -50.93 -21.56 -20.20
CA GLY A 296 -51.90 -22.62 -19.94
C GLY A 296 -52.45 -23.34 -21.18
N SER A 297 -52.80 -24.61 -20.96
CA SER A 297 -53.66 -25.41 -21.84
C SER A 297 -55.05 -25.56 -21.21
N PRO A 298 -56.15 -25.39 -21.96
CA PRO A 298 -57.48 -25.75 -21.50
C PRO A 298 -57.78 -27.22 -21.84
N GLY A 299 -58.26 -28.00 -20.88
CA GLY A 299 -58.65 -29.39 -21.11
C GLY A 299 -59.46 -29.99 -19.96
N HIS A 300 -60.74 -30.21 -20.22
CA HIS A 300 -61.70 -30.94 -19.39
C HIS A 300 -61.30 -32.40 -19.11
N GLY A 301 -61.72 -32.93 -17.97
CA GLY A 301 -62.01 -34.36 -17.79
C GLY A 301 -61.41 -35.03 -16.55
N SER A 302 -62.21 -35.15 -15.48
CA SER A 302 -62.12 -36.27 -14.52
C SER A 302 -62.84 -37.51 -15.13
N PRO A 303 -62.81 -38.73 -14.56
CA PRO A 303 -62.02 -39.30 -13.45
C PRO A 303 -61.36 -40.68 -13.80
N GLN A 304 -60.48 -41.25 -12.96
CA GLN A 304 -60.56 -42.66 -12.48
C GLN A 304 -59.38 -43.10 -11.59
N PRO A 305 -59.59 -44.13 -10.74
CA PRO A 305 -58.86 -44.35 -9.50
C PRO A 305 -57.90 -45.56 -9.51
N GLY A 306 -57.02 -45.60 -8.50
CA GLY A 306 -56.80 -46.81 -7.72
C GLY A 306 -55.55 -47.65 -8.02
N ALA A 307 -54.65 -47.60 -7.03
CA ALA A 307 -53.95 -48.73 -6.40
C ALA A 307 -52.59 -49.23 -6.91
N THR A 308 -51.83 -49.70 -5.91
CA THR A 308 -50.81 -50.79 -5.90
C THR A 308 -49.39 -50.37 -6.31
N GLN A 309 -48.26 -50.69 -5.68
CA GLN A 309 -47.78 -51.23 -4.38
C GLN A 309 -46.23 -51.30 -4.52
N PRO A 310 -45.40 -51.21 -3.46
CA PRO A 310 -43.93 -51.25 -3.55
C PRO A 310 -43.36 -52.69 -3.53
N PRO A 311 -42.11 -52.90 -3.99
CA PRO A 311 -41.06 -53.46 -3.11
C PRO A 311 -39.69 -52.75 -3.32
N ALA A 312 -38.91 -52.46 -2.28
CA ALA A 312 -38.01 -53.35 -1.53
C ALA A 312 -36.77 -53.85 -2.31
N GLY A 313 -35.59 -53.55 -1.76
CA GLY A 313 -34.26 -54.03 -2.18
C GLY A 313 -33.23 -52.92 -1.91
N GLY A 314 -32.37 -52.95 -0.89
CA GLY A 314 -31.69 -54.09 -0.28
C GLY A 314 -30.33 -54.26 -0.98
N GLY A 315 -29.27 -53.67 -0.43
CA GLY A 315 -27.92 -53.79 -1.00
C GLY A 315 -26.86 -53.03 -0.19
N ALA A 316 -26.36 -53.67 0.86
CA ALA A 316 -25.10 -53.35 1.52
C ALA A 316 -23.92 -53.59 0.55
N SER A 317 -22.79 -52.89 0.65
CA SER A 317 -21.58 -53.29 1.40
C SER A 317 -20.33 -52.89 0.56
N PRO A 318 -19.07 -53.08 1.01
CA PRO A 318 -18.32 -52.26 1.96
C PRO A 318 -17.00 -51.74 1.34
N GLY A 319 -16.14 -51.16 2.19
CA GLY A 319 -14.93 -50.43 1.80
C GLY A 319 -13.74 -51.25 1.29
N GLY A 320 -12.72 -50.50 0.88
CA GLY A 320 -11.41 -51.00 0.49
C GLY A 320 -10.34 -50.00 0.89
N SER A 321 -9.60 -50.35 1.94
CA SER A 321 -8.29 -49.82 2.29
C SER A 321 -7.22 -50.55 1.47
N GLY A 322 -6.23 -49.82 0.94
CA GLY A 322 -5.08 -50.40 0.25
C GLY A 322 -3.84 -49.54 0.40
N HIS A 323 -2.91 -50.07 1.22
CA HIS A 323 -1.45 -50.00 1.24
C HIS A 323 -0.71 -48.67 0.99
#